data_AF-A0A1Q8VW06-F1
#
_entry.id   AF-A0A1Q8VW06-F1
#
_cell.length_a   1.000
_cell.length_b   1.000
_cell.length_c   1.000
_cell.angle_alpha   90.00
_cell.angle_beta   90.00
_cell.angle_gamma   90.00
#
_symmetry.space_group_name_H-M   'P 1'
#
loop_
_entity.id
_entity.type
_entity.pdbx_description
1 polymer ?
#
loop_
_entity_poly.entity_id
_entity_poly.type
_entity_poly.pdbx_seq_one_letter_code
_entity_poly.pdbx_strand_id
1 'polypeptide(L)'
;MDPRARIEAFLADYAAAHAEVKPLFDKWKEADPFPTWFAKTAELRATHQLERSLKGDIAGFSEPAAFSPQTVTIERIDVYGTSAMARLARSRHAMGCPIIEMMLVRLGDDWRIDTIDDYDEEPGSPLVDKDVLEAWKAAADKTEPMEAQHKEDMPDPAAVFSASWACEALSEEFIEEGMEWQEGDGDWDTPEVFAPLLTKAIEQARRNAEVGAVEIQEVGQFPHGSYLAVGDPFGEMCLCALRIDPGMARAQALLTTLGGERSVAALRVILADREPVQWKHAIVGTKPARSMDFCSWPELDTRSGHGTIADADAYFGMTHRQYSRVWRQMQQTFLMDPGSGPIGASTCSGRHPGVAQAYWGLDEDGRPVQLVLDYQELWAPADPPEATS
;
A
#
# COMPACT_ATOMS: atom_id res chain seq x y z
N MET A 1 37.82 2.78 -10.61
CA MET A 1 37.37 1.48 -10.04
C MET A 1 36.43 0.84 -11.05
N ASP A 2 36.31 -0.48 -11.14
CA ASP A 2 35.26 -1.12 -11.96
C ASP A 2 34.01 -1.44 -11.11
N PRO A 3 32.85 -1.76 -11.72
CA PRO A 3 31.63 -2.02 -10.96
C PRO A 3 31.76 -3.20 -9.99
N ARG A 4 32.53 -4.24 -10.34
CA ARG A 4 32.74 -5.41 -9.48
C ARG A 4 33.49 -5.02 -8.22
N ALA A 5 34.61 -4.33 -8.38
CA ALA A 5 35.43 -3.87 -7.27
C ALA A 5 34.65 -2.92 -6.34
N ARG A 6 33.74 -2.10 -6.87
CA ARG A 6 32.84 -1.26 -6.06
C ARG A 6 31.90 -2.12 -5.19
N ILE A 7 31.26 -3.14 -5.76
CA ILE A 7 30.36 -4.02 -5.03
C ILE A 7 31.14 -4.82 -3.97
N GLU A 8 32.29 -5.39 -4.33
CA GLU A 8 33.13 -6.16 -3.41
C GLU A 8 33.61 -5.30 -2.23
N ALA A 9 34.01 -4.04 -2.49
CA ALA A 9 34.36 -3.09 -1.45
C ALA A 9 33.16 -2.77 -0.54
N PHE A 10 31.97 -2.52 -1.10
CA PHE A 10 30.76 -2.29 -0.31
C PHE A 10 30.42 -3.48 0.60
N LEU A 11 30.46 -4.72 0.09
CA LEU A 11 30.19 -5.92 0.88
C LEU A 11 31.20 -6.09 2.03
N ALA A 12 32.49 -5.84 1.76
CA ALA A 12 33.54 -5.94 2.77
C ALA A 12 33.40 -4.86 3.86
N ASP A 13 33.17 -3.62 3.45
CA ASP A 13 33.04 -2.48 4.38
C ASP A 13 31.77 -2.60 5.24
N TYR A 14 30.65 -3.04 4.66
CA TYR A 14 29.43 -3.32 5.42
C TYR A 14 29.67 -4.43 6.46
N ALA A 15 30.30 -5.54 6.07
CA ALA A 15 30.58 -6.63 6.99
C ALA A 15 31.52 -6.21 8.14
N ALA A 16 32.51 -5.35 7.85
CA ALA A 16 33.40 -4.79 8.87
C ALA A 16 32.64 -3.88 9.85
N ALA A 17 31.83 -2.95 9.33
CA ALA A 17 31.00 -2.07 10.16
C ALA A 17 30.00 -2.86 11.02
N HIS A 18 29.38 -3.90 10.46
CA HIS A 18 28.49 -4.81 11.19
C HIS A 18 29.22 -5.50 12.34
N ALA A 19 30.41 -6.07 12.08
CA ALA A 19 31.20 -6.75 13.10
C ALA A 19 31.66 -5.83 14.24
N GLU A 20 31.95 -4.56 13.95
CA GLU A 20 32.28 -3.55 14.97
C GLU A 20 31.10 -3.25 15.91
N VAL A 21 29.89 -3.17 15.35
CA VAL A 21 28.68 -2.78 16.11
C VAL A 21 27.99 -3.97 16.77
N LYS A 22 28.15 -5.18 16.24
CA LYS A 22 27.52 -6.41 16.75
C LYS A 22 27.61 -6.59 18.28
N PRO A 23 28.77 -6.40 18.94
CA PRO A 23 28.86 -6.59 20.39
C PRO A 23 27.97 -5.62 21.20
N LEU A 24 27.54 -4.50 20.62
CA LEU A 24 26.60 -3.58 21.25
C LEU A 24 25.17 -4.13 21.23
N PHE A 25 24.79 -4.88 20.18
CA PHE A 25 23.50 -5.56 20.11
C PHE A 25 23.38 -6.70 21.13
N ASP A 26 24.50 -7.34 21.50
CA ASP A 26 24.50 -8.32 22.61
C ASP A 26 24.14 -7.67 23.97
N LYS A 27 24.30 -6.34 24.08
CA LYS A 27 24.02 -5.53 25.27
C LYS A 27 22.89 -4.51 25.07
N TRP A 28 22.02 -4.72 24.09
CA TRP A 28 20.96 -3.76 23.72
C TRP A 28 20.01 -3.37 24.87
N LYS A 29 19.93 -4.18 25.93
CA LYS A 29 19.18 -3.87 27.16
C LYS A 29 19.83 -2.77 28.03
N GLU A 30 21.11 -2.51 27.86
CA GLU A 30 21.87 -1.50 28.61
C GLU A 30 21.87 -0.13 27.89
N ALA A 31 21.98 -0.15 26.57
CA ALA A 31 21.94 1.03 25.73
C ALA A 31 21.48 0.64 24.32
N ASP A 32 20.72 1.53 23.68
CA ASP A 32 20.29 1.37 22.31
C ASP A 32 21.51 1.40 21.35
N PRO A 33 21.80 0.31 20.60
CA PRO A 33 22.92 0.26 19.67
C PRO A 33 22.62 0.95 18.32
N PHE A 34 21.34 1.21 18.00
CA PHE A 34 20.94 1.72 16.69
C PHE A 34 21.56 3.07 16.31
N PRO A 35 21.72 4.06 17.21
CA PRO A 35 22.42 5.31 16.87
C PRO A 35 23.84 5.09 16.34
N THR A 36 24.56 4.12 16.91
CA THR A 36 25.93 3.77 16.46
C THR A 36 25.86 3.10 15.10
N TRP A 37 24.91 2.19 14.89
CA TRP A 37 24.70 1.54 13.60
C TRP A 37 24.32 2.52 12.49
N PHE A 38 23.41 3.46 12.77
CA PHE A 38 22.98 4.47 11.81
C PHE A 38 24.12 5.42 11.41
N ALA A 39 25.02 5.76 12.34
CA ALA A 39 26.22 6.53 12.02
C ALA A 39 27.13 5.76 11.04
N LYS A 40 27.39 4.46 11.28
CA LYS A 40 28.18 3.62 10.37
C LYS A 40 27.55 3.48 9.00
N THR A 41 26.24 3.25 8.94
CA THR A 41 25.55 3.14 7.64
C THR A 41 25.54 4.46 6.88
N ALA A 42 25.53 5.62 7.56
CA ALA A 42 25.69 6.92 6.91
C ALA A 42 27.09 7.06 6.24
N GLU A 43 28.16 6.63 6.90
CA GLU A 43 29.52 6.60 6.33
C GLU A 43 29.60 5.68 5.10
N LEU A 44 28.96 4.51 5.15
CA LEU A 44 28.87 3.58 4.03
C LEU A 44 28.10 4.19 2.86
N ARG A 45 26.98 4.87 3.10
CA ARG A 45 26.22 5.58 2.06
C ARG A 45 27.07 6.64 1.37
N ALA A 46 27.76 7.49 2.15
CA ALA A 46 28.65 8.51 1.60
C ALA A 46 29.80 7.93 0.75
N THR A 47 30.28 6.75 1.11
CA THR A 47 31.42 6.10 0.45
C THR A 47 31.00 5.32 -0.81
N HIS A 48 29.84 4.67 -0.80
CA HIS A 48 29.46 3.68 -1.82
C HIS A 48 28.25 4.07 -2.67
N GLN A 49 27.31 4.81 -2.11
CA GLN A 49 26.05 5.14 -2.77
C GLN A 49 26.09 6.54 -3.43
N LEU A 50 25.13 6.79 -4.31
CA LEU A 50 24.80 8.15 -4.78
C LEU A 50 24.00 8.88 -3.70
N GLU A 51 24.27 10.18 -3.55
CA GLU A 51 23.59 11.06 -2.57
C GLU A 51 22.07 11.10 -2.78
N ARG A 52 21.63 10.96 -4.04
CA ARG A 52 20.21 10.92 -4.43
C ARG A 52 19.56 9.54 -4.35
N SER A 53 20.25 8.52 -3.86
CA SER A 53 19.71 7.15 -3.79
C SER A 53 18.47 7.14 -2.89
N LEU A 54 17.28 7.12 -3.51
CA LEU A 54 15.97 7.18 -2.84
C LEU A 54 15.62 5.89 -2.08
N LYS A 55 16.26 4.77 -2.40
CA LYS A 55 16.14 3.49 -1.69
C LYS A 55 17.39 2.65 -1.88
N GLY A 56 17.87 2.10 -0.77
CA GLY A 56 19.09 1.31 -0.60
C GLY A 56 19.35 1.18 0.90
N ASP A 57 18.27 0.91 1.65
CA ASP A 57 18.31 1.04 3.10
C ASP A 57 19.12 -0.09 3.71
N ILE A 58 20.40 0.21 3.90
CA ILE A 58 21.36 -0.60 4.60
C ILE A 58 21.26 -0.38 6.13
N ALA A 59 20.24 0.34 6.62
CA ALA A 59 20.03 0.60 8.05
C ALA A 59 19.52 -0.61 8.83
N GLY A 60 19.02 -1.65 8.16
CA GLY A 60 18.67 -2.90 8.83
C GLY A 60 19.88 -3.55 9.51
N PHE A 61 19.69 -4.11 10.71
CA PHE A 61 20.71 -4.91 11.38
C PHE A 61 20.22 -6.35 11.49
N SER A 62 21.02 -7.32 11.02
CA SER A 62 20.66 -8.74 10.98
C SER A 62 21.85 -9.62 11.37
N GLU A 63 21.60 -10.85 11.82
CA GLU A 63 22.64 -11.86 11.97
C GLU A 63 22.30 -13.10 11.10
N PRO A 64 23.15 -13.49 10.14
CA PRO A 64 24.40 -12.83 9.72
C PRO A 64 24.16 -11.47 9.05
N ALA A 65 25.25 -10.70 8.85
CA ALA A 65 25.21 -9.41 8.16
C ALA A 65 24.51 -9.51 6.80
N ALA A 66 23.56 -8.60 6.55
CA ALA A 66 22.76 -8.57 5.33
C ALA A 66 23.63 -8.44 4.07
N PHE A 67 24.75 -7.73 4.13
CA PHE A 67 25.69 -7.61 3.03
C PHE A 67 27.07 -8.06 3.49
N SER A 68 27.50 -9.24 3.05
CA SER A 68 28.82 -9.76 3.40
C SER A 68 29.35 -10.66 2.28
N PRO A 69 30.67 -10.67 2.02
CA PRO A 69 31.27 -11.60 1.06
C PRO A 69 31.05 -13.09 1.42
N GLN A 70 30.68 -13.38 2.68
CA GLN A 70 30.38 -14.75 3.13
C GLN A 70 28.94 -15.17 2.83
N THR A 71 28.03 -14.21 2.70
CA THR A 71 26.58 -14.47 2.56
C THR A 71 26.04 -14.03 1.21
N VAL A 72 26.76 -13.22 0.45
CA VAL A 72 26.33 -12.65 -0.83
C VAL A 72 27.39 -12.93 -1.90
N THR A 73 26.98 -13.49 -3.03
CA THR A 73 27.85 -13.80 -4.18
C THR A 73 27.41 -13.02 -5.40
N ILE A 74 28.36 -12.37 -6.09
CA ILE A 74 28.08 -11.69 -7.37
C ILE A 74 27.98 -12.73 -8.48
N GLU A 75 26.79 -12.88 -9.06
CA GLU A 75 26.53 -13.85 -10.14
C GLU A 75 26.84 -13.24 -11.52
N ARG A 76 26.36 -12.01 -11.75
CA ARG A 76 26.46 -11.35 -13.05
C ARG A 76 26.59 -9.84 -12.89
N ILE A 77 27.34 -9.22 -13.80
CA ILE A 77 27.39 -7.75 -13.94
C ILE A 77 27.28 -7.44 -15.42
N ASP A 78 26.23 -6.71 -15.79
CA ASP A 78 26.01 -6.22 -17.14
C ASP A 78 26.32 -4.72 -17.16
N VAL A 79 27.25 -4.28 -18.02
CA VAL A 79 27.67 -2.88 -18.11
C VAL A 79 27.08 -2.24 -19.36
N TYR A 80 26.38 -1.13 -19.17
CA TYR A 80 25.67 -0.35 -20.19
C TYR A 80 26.25 1.06 -20.26
N GLY A 81 27.47 1.20 -20.80
CA GLY A 81 28.15 2.49 -20.91
C GLY A 81 28.47 3.11 -19.54
N THR A 82 27.67 4.07 -19.09
CA THR A 82 27.83 4.76 -17.80
C THR A 82 26.93 4.20 -16.69
N SER A 83 26.17 3.14 -16.94
CA SER A 83 25.44 2.39 -15.92
C SER A 83 25.85 0.92 -15.93
N ALA A 84 25.60 0.23 -14.82
CA ALA A 84 25.76 -1.21 -14.73
C ALA A 84 24.64 -1.78 -13.87
N MET A 85 24.19 -2.99 -14.20
CA MET A 85 23.28 -3.77 -13.37
C MET A 85 24.02 -5.01 -12.89
N ALA A 86 24.09 -5.20 -11.58
CA ALA A 86 24.67 -6.39 -10.99
C ALA A 86 23.58 -7.24 -10.36
N ARG A 87 23.64 -8.56 -10.61
CA ARG A 87 22.83 -9.56 -9.92
C ARG A 87 23.72 -10.28 -8.91
N LEU A 88 23.24 -10.35 -7.67
CA LEU A 88 23.87 -11.07 -6.59
C LEU A 88 22.88 -12.09 -6.00
N ALA A 89 23.42 -13.21 -5.54
CA ALA A 89 22.69 -14.23 -4.81
C ALA A 89 23.00 -14.15 -3.33
N ARG A 90 21.95 -14.14 -2.51
CA ARG A 90 22.01 -14.22 -1.05
C ARG A 90 21.92 -15.68 -0.62
N SER A 91 22.78 -16.08 0.31
CA SER A 91 22.74 -17.37 0.97
C SER A 91 21.40 -17.55 1.69
N ARG A 92 20.80 -18.74 1.58
CA ARG A 92 19.58 -19.14 2.28
C ARG A 92 19.63 -18.99 3.81
N HIS A 93 20.83 -18.87 4.38
CA HIS A 93 21.05 -18.73 5.81
C HIS A 93 21.17 -17.26 6.26
N ALA A 94 21.13 -16.31 5.32
CA ALA A 94 21.16 -14.89 5.59
C ALA A 94 19.76 -14.29 5.49
N MET A 95 19.49 -13.28 6.31
CA MET A 95 18.23 -12.55 6.31
C MET A 95 18.10 -11.69 5.04
N GLY A 96 16.87 -11.60 4.51
CA GLY A 96 16.53 -10.89 3.27
C GLY A 96 16.21 -11.84 2.12
N CYS A 97 15.81 -11.28 0.99
CA CYS A 97 15.40 -12.06 -0.16
C CYS A 97 16.61 -12.69 -0.91
N PRO A 98 16.43 -13.84 -1.57
CA PRO A 98 17.50 -14.59 -2.24
C PRO A 98 18.20 -13.85 -3.38
N ILE A 99 17.51 -12.92 -4.06
CA ILE A 99 18.04 -12.22 -5.23
C ILE A 99 18.24 -10.75 -4.89
N ILE A 100 19.42 -10.21 -5.20
CA ILE A 100 19.73 -8.79 -5.05
C ILE A 100 20.09 -8.23 -6.42
N GLU A 101 19.45 -7.14 -6.84
CA GLU A 101 19.91 -6.33 -7.96
C GLU A 101 20.51 -5.02 -7.45
N MET A 102 21.73 -4.70 -7.89
CA MET A 102 22.38 -3.42 -7.62
C MET A 102 22.55 -2.66 -8.93
N MET A 103 21.94 -1.48 -9.01
CA MET A 103 22.20 -0.55 -10.11
C MET A 103 23.35 0.36 -9.74
N LEU A 104 24.35 0.47 -10.63
CA LEU A 104 25.49 1.35 -10.46
C LEU A 104 25.52 2.39 -11.58
N VAL A 105 26.01 3.57 -11.25
CA VAL A 105 26.24 4.66 -12.21
C VAL A 105 27.69 5.13 -12.09
N ARG A 106 28.30 5.41 -13.24
CA ARG A 106 29.65 5.93 -13.34
C ARG A 106 29.65 7.44 -13.10
N LEU A 107 30.41 7.90 -12.10
CA LEU A 107 30.72 9.30 -11.83
C LEU A 107 32.22 9.55 -12.00
N GLY A 108 32.60 10.17 -13.12
CA GLY A 108 34.01 10.34 -13.48
C GLY A 108 34.71 8.99 -13.65
N ASP A 109 35.74 8.74 -12.84
CA ASP A 109 36.51 7.48 -12.85
C ASP A 109 36.08 6.47 -11.77
N ASP A 110 34.96 6.76 -11.11
CA ASP A 110 34.38 5.96 -10.03
C ASP A 110 32.98 5.44 -10.39
N TRP A 111 32.56 4.37 -9.71
CA TRP A 111 31.21 3.83 -9.78
C TRP A 111 30.54 3.98 -8.43
N ARG A 112 29.27 4.34 -8.44
CA ARG A 112 28.44 4.48 -7.24
C ARG A 112 27.18 3.64 -7.37
N ILE A 113 26.78 3.04 -6.26
CA ILE A 113 25.52 2.30 -6.17
C ILE A 113 24.39 3.33 -6.15
N ASP A 114 23.55 3.29 -7.17
CA ASP A 114 22.34 4.13 -7.26
C ASP A 114 21.19 3.47 -6.50
N THR A 115 21.06 2.14 -6.58
CA THR A 115 19.93 1.41 -6.01
C THR A 115 20.35 0.01 -5.56
N ILE A 116 19.72 -0.48 -4.49
CA ILE A 116 19.82 -1.88 -4.05
C ILE A 116 18.39 -2.38 -3.86
N ASP A 117 18.04 -3.43 -4.57
CA ASP A 117 16.71 -4.05 -4.54
C ASP A 117 16.82 -5.54 -4.23
N ASP A 118 15.99 -6.03 -3.32
CA ASP A 118 15.89 -7.43 -2.92
C ASP A 118 14.59 -8.04 -3.48
N TYR A 119 14.66 -9.28 -3.97
CA TYR A 119 13.54 -10.00 -4.59
C TYR A 119 13.44 -11.45 -4.13
N ASP A 120 12.22 -11.89 -3.79
CA ASP A 120 11.91 -13.28 -3.46
C ASP A 120 11.82 -14.17 -4.71
N GLU A 121 11.40 -13.57 -5.83
CA GLU A 121 11.22 -14.22 -7.12
C GLU A 121 12.05 -13.53 -8.22
N GLU A 122 12.05 -14.09 -9.42
CA GLU A 122 12.80 -13.51 -10.53
C GLU A 122 12.33 -12.09 -10.86
N PRO A 123 13.22 -11.07 -10.87
CA PRO A 123 12.81 -9.65 -11.01
C PRO A 123 12.07 -9.31 -12.32
N GLY A 124 12.25 -10.15 -13.34
CA GLY A 124 11.59 -10.04 -14.64
C GLY A 124 10.28 -10.80 -14.78
N SER A 125 9.91 -11.63 -13.80
CA SER A 125 8.62 -12.33 -13.77
C SER A 125 7.50 -11.39 -13.33
N PRO A 126 6.25 -11.62 -13.80
CA PRO A 126 5.10 -10.83 -13.37
C PRO A 126 4.76 -11.08 -11.90
N LEU A 127 4.07 -10.14 -11.25
CA LEU A 127 3.55 -10.30 -9.89
C LEU A 127 2.55 -11.46 -9.78
N VAL A 128 1.74 -11.66 -10.83
CA VAL A 128 0.80 -12.77 -10.94
C VAL A 128 0.95 -13.43 -12.29
N ASP A 129 1.00 -14.77 -12.30
CA ASP A 129 0.98 -15.56 -13.53
C ASP A 129 -0.24 -15.22 -14.39
N LYS A 130 -0.02 -15.06 -15.69
CA LYS A 130 -1.08 -14.68 -16.63
C LYS A 130 -2.29 -15.62 -16.57
N ASP A 131 -2.06 -16.93 -16.53
CA ASP A 131 -3.14 -17.92 -16.50
C ASP A 131 -3.95 -17.84 -15.19
N VAL A 132 -3.30 -17.47 -14.08
CA VAL A 132 -3.96 -17.22 -12.79
C VAL A 132 -4.83 -15.97 -12.87
N LEU A 133 -4.31 -14.88 -13.45
CA LEU A 133 -5.08 -13.65 -13.64
C LEU A 133 -6.29 -13.86 -14.57
N GLU A 134 -6.13 -14.61 -15.66
CA GLU A 134 -7.26 -14.97 -16.54
C GLU A 134 -8.31 -15.83 -15.81
N ALA A 135 -7.88 -16.74 -14.92
CA ALA A 135 -8.79 -17.51 -14.08
C ALA A 135 -9.55 -16.62 -13.09
N TRP A 136 -8.88 -15.63 -12.48
CA TRP A 136 -9.54 -14.65 -11.60
C TRP A 136 -10.60 -13.84 -12.35
N LYS A 137 -10.28 -13.35 -13.55
CA LYS A 137 -11.24 -12.61 -14.39
C LYS A 137 -12.43 -13.48 -14.80
N ALA A 138 -12.18 -14.73 -15.19
CA ALA A 138 -13.24 -15.68 -15.53
C ALA A 138 -14.11 -16.09 -14.33
N ALA A 139 -13.57 -16.03 -13.11
CA ALA A 139 -14.34 -16.23 -11.88
C ALA A 139 -15.15 -14.98 -11.53
N ALA A 140 -14.55 -13.79 -11.63
CA ALA A 140 -15.23 -12.50 -11.44
C ALA A 140 -16.45 -12.35 -12.37
N ASP A 141 -16.35 -12.80 -13.63
CA ASP A 141 -17.45 -12.81 -14.60
C ASP A 141 -18.65 -13.68 -14.21
N LYS A 142 -18.46 -14.63 -13.28
CA LYS A 142 -19.51 -15.54 -12.81
C LYS A 142 -20.10 -15.12 -11.47
N THR A 143 -19.49 -14.16 -10.80
CA THR A 143 -19.95 -13.64 -9.52
C THR A 143 -21.13 -12.71 -9.77
N GLU A 144 -22.20 -12.84 -8.99
CA GLU A 144 -23.28 -11.86 -9.02
C GLU A 144 -22.70 -10.51 -8.59
N PRO A 145 -22.63 -9.52 -9.48
CA PRO A 145 -21.82 -8.35 -9.22
C PRO A 145 -22.54 -7.43 -8.23
N MET A 146 -21.83 -7.12 -7.15
CA MET A 146 -22.10 -6.07 -6.18
C MET A 146 -23.32 -6.32 -5.26
N GLU A 147 -23.11 -6.13 -3.95
CA GLU A 147 -24.18 -6.16 -2.97
C GLU A 147 -24.67 -4.74 -2.64
N ALA A 148 -25.97 -4.60 -2.41
CA ALA A 148 -26.53 -3.31 -2.04
C ALA A 148 -25.96 -2.87 -0.69
N GLN A 149 -25.46 -1.63 -0.60
CA GLN A 149 -25.25 -0.99 0.70
C GLN A 149 -26.61 -0.91 1.41
N HIS A 150 -26.67 -1.25 2.70
CA HIS A 150 -27.85 -0.92 3.47
C HIS A 150 -27.91 0.60 3.62
N LYS A 151 -29.13 1.16 3.64
CA LYS A 151 -29.35 2.61 3.80
C LYS A 151 -28.74 3.16 5.10
N GLU A 152 -28.49 2.28 6.07
CA GLU A 152 -27.92 2.57 7.38
C GLU A 152 -26.38 2.50 7.37
N ASP A 153 -25.77 1.97 6.30
CA ASP A 153 -24.34 1.66 6.26
C ASP A 153 -23.49 2.90 6.01
N MET A 154 -23.82 3.82 5.08
CA MET A 154 -22.98 5.00 4.79
C MET A 154 -23.75 6.16 4.08
N PRO A 155 -23.29 7.42 4.19
CA PRO A 155 -23.70 8.54 3.34
C PRO A 155 -23.32 8.28 1.88
N ASP A 156 -23.99 8.95 0.96
CA ASP A 156 -23.61 8.98 -0.46
C ASP A 156 -22.16 9.51 -0.61
N PRO A 157 -21.18 8.69 -1.04
CA PRO A 157 -19.80 9.15 -1.20
C PRO A 157 -19.66 10.34 -2.15
N ALA A 158 -20.47 10.45 -3.21
CA ALA A 158 -20.44 11.63 -4.08
C ALA A 158 -20.88 12.87 -3.30
N ALA A 159 -21.90 12.73 -2.46
CA ALA A 159 -22.31 13.79 -1.55
C ALA A 159 -21.16 14.16 -0.61
N VAL A 160 -20.43 13.24 0.00
CA VAL A 160 -19.30 13.57 0.90
C VAL A 160 -18.17 14.32 0.17
N PHE A 161 -17.80 13.90 -1.04
CA PHE A 161 -16.86 14.62 -1.88
C PHE A 161 -17.36 16.02 -2.29
N SER A 162 -18.66 16.31 -2.18
CA SER A 162 -19.25 17.63 -2.47
C SER A 162 -19.63 18.45 -1.23
N ALA A 163 -19.94 17.79 -0.11
CA ALA A 163 -20.55 18.34 1.10
C ALA A 163 -19.52 18.79 2.14
N SER A 164 -18.22 18.64 1.82
CA SER A 164 -17.11 19.29 2.50
C SER A 164 -16.81 18.79 3.94
N TRP A 165 -17.04 17.52 4.26
CA TRP A 165 -16.64 16.95 5.55
C TRP A 165 -16.13 15.49 5.46
N ALA A 166 -15.37 15.06 6.47
CA ALA A 166 -14.96 13.67 6.75
C ALA A 166 -14.93 13.45 8.27
N CYS A 167 -15.08 12.21 8.71
CA CYS A 167 -15.15 11.85 10.13
C CYS A 167 -13.94 11.02 10.54
N GLU A 168 -13.57 11.08 11.81
CA GLU A 168 -12.61 10.15 12.40
C GLU A 168 -13.03 8.69 12.14
N ALA A 169 -12.07 7.86 11.71
CA ALA A 169 -12.33 6.47 11.42
C ALA A 169 -12.78 5.73 12.68
N LEU A 170 -13.79 4.87 12.54
CA LEU A 170 -14.27 4.02 13.62
C LEU A 170 -13.34 2.81 13.77
N SER A 171 -12.15 3.00 14.35
CA SER A 171 -11.20 1.90 14.53
C SER A 171 -11.71 0.86 15.54
N GLU A 172 -11.30 -0.39 15.38
CA GLU A 172 -11.61 -1.47 16.33
C GLU A 172 -11.15 -1.11 17.74
N GLU A 173 -9.97 -0.49 17.88
CA GLU A 173 -9.45 0.05 19.15
C GLU A 173 -10.37 1.12 19.77
N PHE A 174 -10.88 2.06 18.96
CA PHE A 174 -11.80 3.10 19.44
C PHE A 174 -13.17 2.54 19.85
N ILE A 175 -13.64 1.51 19.15
CA ILE A 175 -14.87 0.80 19.49
C ILE A 175 -14.68 -0.01 20.78
N GLU A 176 -13.56 -0.74 20.92
CA GLU A 176 -13.22 -1.52 22.12
C GLU A 176 -13.07 -0.64 23.37
N GLU A 177 -12.42 0.52 23.26
CA GLU A 177 -12.29 1.49 24.35
C GLU A 177 -13.66 2.06 24.80
N GLY A 178 -14.61 2.18 23.86
CA GLY A 178 -15.98 2.62 24.12
C GLY A 178 -16.87 1.55 24.79
N MET A 179 -16.44 0.30 24.80
CA MET A 179 -17.16 -0.79 25.45
C MET A 179 -16.76 -0.87 26.94
N GLU A 180 -17.29 0.04 27.76
CA GLU A 180 -17.15 -0.04 29.22
C GLU A 180 -17.76 -1.34 29.76
N TRP A 181 -16.93 -2.21 30.34
CA TRP A 181 -17.36 -3.39 31.09
C TRP A 181 -18.33 -3.03 32.22
N GLN A 182 -19.53 -3.62 32.25
CA GLN A 182 -20.39 -3.63 33.42
C GLN A 182 -20.43 -5.01 34.09
N GLU A 183 -20.48 -5.01 35.42
CA GLU A 183 -20.55 -6.24 36.21
C GLU A 183 -21.90 -6.95 35.94
N GLY A 184 -21.89 -7.96 35.07
CA GLY A 184 -23.09 -8.68 34.63
C GLY A 184 -23.13 -9.06 33.15
N ASP A 185 -22.21 -8.54 32.32
CA ASP A 185 -22.23 -8.65 30.84
C ASP A 185 -21.83 -10.03 30.26
N GLY A 186 -21.84 -11.11 31.05
CA GLY A 186 -21.65 -12.48 30.53
C GLY A 186 -20.33 -12.69 29.77
N ASP A 187 -20.31 -13.68 28.87
CA ASP A 187 -19.16 -14.05 28.04
C ASP A 187 -19.24 -13.34 26.67
N TRP A 188 -18.18 -12.62 26.27
CA TRP A 188 -18.09 -11.83 25.03
C TRP A 188 -18.28 -12.67 23.77
N ASP A 189 -18.05 -13.98 23.86
CA ASP A 189 -18.29 -14.93 22.78
C ASP A 189 -19.79 -15.20 22.52
N THR A 190 -20.70 -14.59 23.30
CA THR A 190 -22.15 -14.72 23.13
C THR A 190 -22.69 -13.60 22.21
N PRO A 191 -23.11 -13.89 20.96
CA PRO A 191 -23.55 -12.86 20.00
C PRO A 191 -24.70 -11.99 20.50
N GLU A 192 -25.59 -12.54 21.33
CA GLU A 192 -26.74 -11.84 21.90
C GLU A 192 -26.34 -10.77 22.93
N VAL A 193 -25.14 -10.87 23.52
CA VAL A 193 -24.60 -9.87 24.46
C VAL A 193 -23.65 -8.91 23.75
N PHE A 194 -22.84 -9.42 22.83
CA PHE A 194 -21.87 -8.62 22.08
C PHE A 194 -22.52 -7.63 21.11
N ALA A 195 -23.54 -8.04 20.35
CA ALA A 195 -24.14 -7.18 19.31
C ALA A 195 -24.78 -5.89 19.85
N PRO A 196 -25.56 -5.90 20.96
CA PRO A 196 -26.08 -4.67 21.56
C PRO A 196 -24.99 -3.76 22.13
N LEU A 197 -23.95 -4.33 22.74
CA LEU A 197 -22.80 -3.56 23.25
C LEU A 197 -22.02 -2.90 22.11
N LEU A 198 -21.75 -3.65 21.04
CA LEU A 198 -21.08 -3.15 19.84
C LEU A 198 -21.88 -2.02 19.19
N THR A 199 -23.20 -2.20 19.06
CA THR A 199 -24.10 -1.17 18.53
C THR A 199 -24.00 0.12 19.35
N LYS A 200 -24.05 0.01 20.69
CA LYS A 200 -23.95 1.16 21.59
C LYS A 200 -22.57 1.83 21.52
N ALA A 201 -21.49 1.05 21.44
CA ALA A 201 -20.13 1.56 21.31
C ALA A 201 -19.94 2.31 19.98
N ILE A 202 -20.43 1.75 18.87
CA ILE A 202 -20.44 2.42 17.56
C ILE A 202 -21.26 3.72 17.64
N GLU A 203 -22.45 3.72 18.24
CA GLU A 203 -23.24 4.95 18.40
C GLU A 203 -22.51 6.02 19.22
N GLN A 204 -21.84 5.61 20.30
CA GLN A 204 -21.09 6.53 21.17
C GLN A 204 -19.85 7.08 20.45
N ALA A 205 -19.13 6.21 19.73
CA ALA A 205 -18.03 6.59 18.86
C ALA A 205 -18.50 7.61 17.80
N ARG A 206 -19.63 7.34 17.12
CA ARG A 206 -20.20 8.24 16.13
C ARG A 206 -20.60 9.61 16.67
N ARG A 207 -21.00 9.70 17.94
CA ARG A 207 -21.35 10.98 18.60
C ARG A 207 -20.12 11.80 19.00
N ASN A 208 -19.00 11.14 19.27
CA ASN A 208 -17.81 11.79 19.81
C ASN A 208 -16.71 12.00 18.77
N ALA A 209 -16.81 11.34 17.60
CA ALA A 209 -15.83 11.44 16.54
C ALA A 209 -15.60 12.89 16.09
N GLU A 210 -14.35 13.21 15.82
CA GLU A 210 -14.03 14.48 15.18
C GLU A 210 -14.60 14.52 13.75
N VAL A 211 -15.15 15.68 13.38
CA VAL A 211 -15.61 15.95 12.02
C VAL A 211 -14.77 17.09 11.46
N GLY A 212 -14.02 16.80 10.40
CA GLY A 212 -13.09 17.72 9.76
C GLY A 212 -13.64 18.21 8.43
N ALA A 213 -13.26 19.43 8.02
CA ALA A 213 -13.50 19.92 6.67
C ALA A 213 -12.60 19.18 5.67
N VAL A 214 -13.09 19.00 4.44
CA VAL A 214 -12.33 18.29 3.39
C VAL A 214 -11.98 19.16 2.20
N GLU A 215 -10.90 18.78 1.53
CA GLU A 215 -10.43 19.33 0.27
C GLU A 215 -10.29 18.20 -0.75
N ILE A 216 -10.75 18.42 -1.99
CA ILE A 216 -10.52 17.47 -3.07
C ILE A 216 -9.19 17.80 -3.74
N GLN A 217 -8.27 16.84 -3.75
CA GLN A 217 -7.06 16.90 -4.54
C GLN A 217 -7.22 16.08 -5.83
N GLU A 218 -7.00 16.72 -6.98
CA GLU A 218 -6.80 16.00 -8.25
C GLU A 218 -5.46 15.26 -8.22
N VAL A 219 -5.49 13.93 -8.38
CA VAL A 219 -4.28 13.10 -8.47
C VAL A 219 -3.80 13.01 -9.91
N GLY A 220 -4.73 12.88 -10.86
CA GLY A 220 -4.46 12.83 -12.28
C GLY A 220 -5.31 11.79 -13.02
N GLN A 221 -4.81 11.28 -14.15
CA GLN A 221 -5.54 10.33 -14.99
C GLN A 221 -4.68 9.11 -15.35
N PHE A 222 -5.33 7.96 -15.52
CA PHE A 222 -4.68 6.74 -15.98
C PHE A 222 -5.62 5.90 -16.88
N PRO A 223 -5.09 5.20 -17.90
CA PRO A 223 -5.85 4.25 -18.70
C PRO A 223 -6.19 2.99 -17.88
N HIS A 224 -7.36 2.40 -18.16
CA HIS A 224 -7.73 1.10 -17.61
C HIS A 224 -8.37 0.20 -18.68
N GLY A 225 -8.20 -1.10 -18.47
CA GLY A 225 -8.88 -2.16 -19.18
C GLY A 225 -10.22 -2.49 -18.54
N SER A 226 -10.56 -3.77 -18.56
CA SER A 226 -11.90 -4.24 -18.18
C SER A 226 -12.09 -4.57 -16.70
N TYR A 227 -11.04 -4.53 -15.88
CA TYR A 227 -11.14 -4.72 -14.43
C TYR A 227 -10.18 -3.78 -13.71
N LEU A 228 -10.54 -3.42 -12.49
CA LEU A 228 -9.69 -2.68 -11.57
C LEU A 228 -9.16 -3.60 -10.47
N ALA A 229 -7.99 -3.27 -9.95
CA ALA A 229 -7.42 -3.82 -8.73
C ALA A 229 -7.50 -2.76 -7.62
N VAL A 230 -7.79 -3.19 -6.39
CA VAL A 230 -7.94 -2.33 -5.23
C VAL A 230 -7.36 -2.98 -3.98
N GLY A 231 -6.77 -2.19 -3.07
CA GLY A 231 -6.22 -2.67 -1.80
C GLY A 231 -4.90 -2.01 -1.41
N ASP A 232 -4.11 -2.72 -0.60
CA ASP A 232 -2.78 -2.28 -0.17
C ASP A 232 -1.73 -2.64 -1.21
N PRO A 233 -1.06 -1.66 -1.85
CA PRO A 233 -0.02 -1.99 -2.81
C PRO A 233 1.18 -2.67 -2.15
N PHE A 234 1.35 -2.63 -0.83
CA PHE A 234 2.42 -3.26 -0.04
C PHE A 234 2.04 -4.63 0.54
N GLY A 235 0.75 -4.91 0.57
CA GLY A 235 0.17 -6.11 1.16
C GLY A 235 -0.66 -6.83 0.13
N GLU A 236 -1.97 -6.81 0.31
CA GLU A 236 -2.91 -7.52 -0.54
C GLU A 236 -3.64 -6.56 -1.48
N MET A 237 -3.40 -6.73 -2.78
CA MET A 237 -4.21 -6.14 -3.84
C MET A 237 -5.19 -7.17 -4.38
N CYS A 238 -6.45 -6.78 -4.49
CA CYS A 238 -7.54 -7.65 -4.90
C CYS A 238 -8.10 -7.25 -6.26
N LEU A 239 -8.48 -8.23 -7.07
CA LEU A 239 -9.28 -7.99 -8.28
C LEU A 239 -10.71 -7.58 -7.88
N CYS A 240 -11.20 -6.47 -8.42
CA CYS A 240 -12.57 -6.02 -8.22
C CYS A 240 -13.52 -6.71 -9.22
N ALA A 241 -14.51 -7.42 -8.72
CA ALA A 241 -15.50 -8.15 -9.50
C ALA A 241 -16.58 -7.20 -10.04
N LEU A 242 -16.24 -6.53 -11.13
CA LEU A 242 -17.18 -5.89 -12.04
C LEU A 242 -16.46 -5.61 -13.34
N ARG A 243 -16.97 -6.16 -14.44
CA ARG A 243 -16.40 -5.89 -15.76
C ARG A 243 -16.82 -4.50 -16.23
N ILE A 244 -15.85 -3.69 -16.63
CA ILE A 244 -16.05 -2.34 -17.15
C ILE A 244 -15.56 -2.21 -18.60
N ASP A 245 -16.05 -1.19 -19.29
CA ASP A 245 -15.52 -0.83 -20.60
C ASP A 245 -14.15 -0.16 -20.44
N PRO A 246 -13.13 -0.53 -21.23
CA PRO A 246 -11.83 0.12 -21.19
C PRO A 246 -11.93 1.63 -21.47
N GLY A 247 -11.12 2.43 -20.78
CA GLY A 247 -11.24 3.87 -20.83
C GLY A 247 -10.11 4.60 -20.11
N MET A 248 -10.39 5.87 -19.78
CA MET A 248 -9.52 6.73 -19.00
C MET A 248 -10.23 7.07 -17.69
N ALA A 249 -9.60 6.75 -16.57
CA ALA A 249 -10.08 7.12 -15.25
C ALA A 249 -9.43 8.42 -14.78
N ARG A 250 -10.19 9.26 -14.09
CA ARG A 250 -9.67 10.42 -13.33
C ARG A 250 -9.67 10.09 -11.84
N ALA A 251 -8.52 10.25 -11.19
CA ALA A 251 -8.34 9.95 -9.78
C ALA A 251 -8.33 11.21 -8.93
N GLN A 252 -9.03 11.16 -7.80
CA GLN A 252 -9.11 12.24 -6.82
C GLN A 252 -8.97 11.68 -5.40
N ALA A 253 -8.26 12.41 -4.54
CA ALA A 253 -8.16 12.10 -3.12
C ALA A 253 -9.00 13.10 -2.31
N LEU A 254 -9.70 12.62 -1.28
CA LEU A 254 -10.38 13.44 -0.29
C LEU A 254 -9.42 13.66 0.89
N LEU A 255 -8.93 14.88 1.03
CA LEU A 255 -8.03 15.26 2.11
C LEU A 255 -8.83 15.82 3.27
N THR A 256 -8.45 15.50 4.49
CA THR A 256 -9.03 16.07 5.70
C THR A 256 -7.94 16.48 6.68
N THR A 257 -8.31 17.23 7.71
CA THR A 257 -7.49 17.48 8.89
C THR A 257 -8.33 17.12 10.10
N LEU A 258 -8.21 15.87 10.51
CA LEU A 258 -8.67 15.37 11.80
C LEU A 258 -7.48 15.40 12.76
N GLY A 259 -7.64 15.36 14.08
CA GLY A 259 -6.59 15.22 15.10
C GLY A 259 -5.30 16.02 14.86
N GLY A 260 -5.39 17.21 14.27
CA GLY A 260 -4.30 18.16 14.05
C GLY A 260 -3.31 17.89 12.90
N GLU A 261 -3.47 16.86 12.09
CA GLU A 261 -2.56 16.48 10.98
C GLU A 261 -3.35 16.10 9.73
N ARG A 262 -2.81 16.44 8.56
CA ARG A 262 -3.46 16.21 7.27
C ARG A 262 -3.44 14.71 6.91
N SER A 263 -4.60 14.17 6.55
CA SER A 263 -4.80 12.78 6.15
C SER A 263 -5.58 12.67 4.83
N VAL A 264 -5.61 11.47 4.27
CA VAL A 264 -6.49 11.10 3.15
C VAL A 264 -7.63 10.24 3.69
N ALA A 265 -8.85 10.76 3.62
CA ALA A 265 -10.07 10.07 4.05
C ALA A 265 -10.52 9.01 3.03
N ALA A 266 -10.36 9.31 1.74
CA ALA A 266 -10.72 8.39 0.66
C ALA A 266 -9.99 8.69 -0.65
N LEU A 267 -9.87 7.67 -1.49
CA LEU A 267 -9.46 7.76 -2.88
C LEU A 267 -10.63 7.38 -3.77
N ARG A 268 -10.93 8.18 -4.80
CA ARG A 268 -11.91 7.79 -5.83
C ARG A 268 -11.33 7.83 -7.23
N VAL A 269 -11.87 6.97 -8.08
CA VAL A 269 -11.66 7.00 -9.53
C VAL A 269 -12.99 7.20 -10.24
N ILE A 270 -13.01 8.15 -11.17
CA ILE A 270 -14.17 8.52 -11.98
C ILE A 270 -13.95 7.93 -13.37
N LEU A 271 -14.83 7.02 -13.78
CA LEU A 271 -14.78 6.30 -15.05
C LEU A 271 -15.57 7.02 -16.15
N ALA A 272 -16.61 7.76 -15.78
CA ALA A 272 -17.44 8.52 -16.70
C ALA A 272 -17.91 9.84 -16.06
N ASP A 273 -18.16 10.85 -16.89
CA ASP A 273 -18.70 12.14 -16.47
C ASP A 273 -20.23 12.04 -16.27
N ARG A 274 -20.63 11.18 -15.33
CA ARG A 274 -22.01 10.97 -14.88
C ARG A 274 -22.01 10.87 -13.35
N GLU A 275 -23.03 11.45 -12.74
CA GLU A 275 -23.23 11.32 -11.29
C GLU A 275 -23.76 9.92 -10.95
N PRO A 276 -23.23 9.29 -9.88
CA PRO A 276 -23.79 8.05 -9.37
C PRO A 276 -25.13 8.34 -8.67
N VAL A 277 -26.12 7.48 -8.91
CA VAL A 277 -27.46 7.54 -8.29
C VAL A 277 -27.70 6.37 -7.33
N GLN A 278 -26.84 5.36 -7.37
CA GLN A 278 -26.86 4.22 -6.46
C GLN A 278 -25.43 3.84 -6.07
N TRP A 279 -25.24 3.48 -4.80
CA TRP A 279 -23.99 2.95 -4.28
C TRP A 279 -24.15 1.50 -3.82
N LYS A 280 -23.11 0.71 -4.07
CA LYS A 280 -23.07 -0.71 -3.73
C LYS A 280 -21.66 -1.11 -3.30
N HIS A 281 -21.55 -2.08 -2.40
CA HIS A 281 -20.27 -2.66 -2.03
C HIS A 281 -19.61 -3.31 -3.24
N ALA A 282 -18.32 -3.01 -3.40
CA ALA A 282 -17.49 -3.67 -4.38
C ALA A 282 -17.19 -5.08 -3.89
N ILE A 283 -17.45 -6.05 -4.75
CA ILE A 283 -17.03 -7.42 -4.51
C ILE A 283 -15.57 -7.54 -4.94
N VAL A 284 -14.73 -8.12 -4.10
CA VAL A 284 -13.30 -8.30 -4.37
C VAL A 284 -12.88 -9.75 -4.07
N GLY A 285 -11.84 -10.22 -4.76
CA GLY A 285 -11.27 -11.54 -4.49
C GLY A 285 -10.59 -11.60 -3.12
N THR A 286 -10.77 -12.68 -2.35
CA THR A 286 -10.14 -12.87 -1.03
C THR A 286 -9.09 -13.98 -1.06
N LYS A 287 -7.88 -13.72 -0.49
CA LYS A 287 -6.77 -14.68 -0.23
C LYS A 287 -6.14 -15.38 -1.48
N PRO A 288 -4.88 -15.85 -1.43
CA PRO A 288 -4.03 -15.89 -2.61
C PRO A 288 -4.42 -17.03 -3.56
N ALA A 289 -4.52 -16.72 -4.87
CA ALA A 289 -4.41 -17.54 -6.09
C ALA A 289 -5.06 -18.95 -6.19
N ARG A 290 -5.47 -19.59 -5.10
CA ARG A 290 -5.93 -20.99 -5.01
C ARG A 290 -7.34 -21.13 -4.49
N SER A 291 -7.90 -20.11 -3.85
CA SER A 291 -9.35 -20.01 -3.63
C SER A 291 -9.87 -18.88 -4.54
N MET A 292 -10.90 -19.18 -5.32
CA MET A 292 -11.56 -18.23 -6.23
C MET A 292 -12.78 -17.63 -5.54
N ASP A 293 -12.63 -17.32 -4.25
CA ASP A 293 -13.72 -16.84 -3.43
C ASP A 293 -13.76 -15.30 -3.49
N PHE A 294 -14.93 -14.79 -3.84
CA PHE A 294 -15.22 -13.37 -3.89
C PHE A 294 -16.15 -13.01 -2.74
N CYS A 295 -15.87 -11.88 -2.09
CA CYS A 295 -16.69 -11.38 -0.99
C CYS A 295 -17.03 -9.91 -1.24
N SER A 296 -18.25 -9.54 -0.90
CA SER A 296 -18.79 -8.17 -0.92
C SER A 296 -18.41 -7.34 0.31
N TRP A 297 -18.11 -8.02 1.42
CA TRP A 297 -17.82 -7.44 2.72
C TRP A 297 -16.38 -7.60 3.25
N PRO A 298 -15.33 -7.86 2.44
CA PRO A 298 -14.00 -7.91 2.99
C PRO A 298 -13.53 -6.47 3.18
N GLU A 299 -13.27 -6.13 4.44
CA GLU A 299 -12.29 -5.11 4.76
C GLU A 299 -11.02 -5.38 3.93
N LEU A 300 -10.70 -4.44 3.04
CA LEU A 300 -9.49 -4.47 2.24
C LEU A 300 -8.33 -4.19 3.19
N ASP A 301 -7.39 -5.11 3.25
CA ASP A 301 -6.16 -4.88 3.99
C ASP A 301 -5.52 -3.59 3.46
N THR A 302 -5.28 -2.64 4.36
CA THR A 302 -4.53 -1.39 4.13
C THR A 302 -3.61 -1.13 5.32
N ARG A 303 -3.10 -2.20 5.94
CA ARG A 303 -2.23 -2.14 7.12
C ARG A 303 -0.94 -1.38 6.91
N SER A 304 -0.46 -1.21 5.67
CA SER A 304 0.66 -0.31 5.39
C SER A 304 0.31 1.18 5.58
N GLY A 305 -0.97 1.50 5.74
CA GLY A 305 -1.50 2.87 5.68
C GLY A 305 -1.69 3.37 4.24
N HIS A 306 -1.51 2.53 3.23
CA HIS A 306 -1.72 2.88 1.83
C HIS A 306 -2.89 2.12 1.20
N GLY A 307 -3.56 2.80 0.28
CA GLY A 307 -4.62 2.24 -0.54
C GLY A 307 -4.49 2.69 -1.98
N THR A 308 -4.78 1.78 -2.90
CA THR A 308 -4.57 1.95 -4.34
C THR A 308 -5.80 1.52 -5.12
N ILE A 309 -6.08 2.23 -6.20
CA ILE A 309 -6.96 1.77 -7.29
C ILE A 309 -6.15 1.83 -8.59
N ALA A 310 -6.06 0.70 -9.29
CA ALA A 310 -5.28 0.56 -10.52
C ALA A 310 -5.98 -0.31 -11.56
N ASP A 311 -5.54 -0.24 -12.82
CA ASP A 311 -5.87 -1.25 -13.82
C ASP A 311 -5.36 -2.62 -13.39
N ALA A 312 -6.23 -3.64 -13.42
CA ALA A 312 -5.88 -4.97 -12.91
C ALA A 312 -4.84 -5.67 -13.77
N ASP A 313 -4.97 -5.62 -15.10
CA ASP A 313 -4.05 -6.27 -16.02
C ASP A 313 -2.65 -5.64 -15.95
N ALA A 314 -2.58 -4.30 -15.89
CA ALA A 314 -1.33 -3.58 -15.74
C ALA A 314 -0.69 -3.81 -14.36
N TYR A 315 -1.48 -3.78 -13.27
CA TYR A 315 -0.94 -3.94 -11.92
C TYR A 315 -0.39 -5.35 -11.69
N PHE A 316 -1.23 -6.38 -11.88
CA PHE A 316 -0.82 -7.77 -11.65
C PHE A 316 0.17 -8.28 -12.70
N GLY A 317 0.17 -7.66 -13.89
CA GLY A 317 1.14 -7.93 -14.95
C GLY A 317 2.49 -7.21 -14.81
N MET A 318 2.64 -6.30 -13.83
CA MET A 318 3.93 -5.67 -13.56
C MET A 318 4.98 -6.74 -13.25
N THR A 319 6.21 -6.54 -13.70
CA THR A 319 7.32 -7.34 -13.18
C THR A 319 7.65 -6.91 -11.76
N HIS A 320 8.25 -7.80 -10.97
CA HIS A 320 8.79 -7.46 -9.64
C HIS A 320 9.69 -6.21 -9.67
N ARG A 321 10.53 -6.08 -10.71
CA ARG A 321 11.36 -4.87 -10.93
C ARG A 321 10.54 -3.60 -11.18
N GLN A 322 9.44 -3.68 -11.94
CA GLN A 322 8.54 -2.54 -12.16
C GLN A 322 7.84 -2.14 -10.87
N TYR A 323 7.38 -3.11 -10.10
CA TYR A 323 6.81 -2.89 -8.78
C TYR A 323 7.80 -2.20 -7.82
N SER A 324 9.07 -2.59 -7.79
CA SER A 324 10.11 -1.87 -7.03
C SER A 324 10.32 -0.41 -7.45
N ARG A 325 9.96 -0.04 -8.69
CA ARG A 325 10.02 1.36 -9.16
C ARG A 325 8.82 2.16 -8.68
N VAL A 326 7.63 1.58 -8.78
CA VAL A 326 6.39 2.15 -8.20
C VAL A 326 6.60 2.45 -6.72
N TRP A 327 7.24 1.52 -6.00
CA TRP A 327 7.59 1.72 -4.61
C TRP A 327 8.39 2.99 -4.33
N ARG A 328 9.24 3.43 -5.26
CA ARG A 328 10.08 4.63 -5.05
C ARG A 328 9.34 5.92 -5.34
N GLN A 329 8.17 5.85 -5.96
CA GLN A 329 7.33 7.01 -6.25
C GLN A 329 6.45 7.39 -5.06
N MET A 330 6.49 6.60 -3.99
CA MET A 330 5.60 6.73 -2.86
C MET A 330 5.66 8.14 -2.27
N GLN A 331 4.50 8.78 -2.32
CA GLN A 331 4.18 10.05 -1.70
C GLN A 331 2.83 9.88 -0.99
N GLN A 332 2.38 10.91 -0.27
CA GLN A 332 1.05 10.88 0.34
C GLN A 332 -0.08 10.65 -0.69
N THR A 333 0.07 11.14 -1.91
CA THR A 333 -0.91 10.96 -2.99
C THR A 333 -0.20 11.07 -4.33
N PHE A 334 -0.28 10.02 -5.16
CA PHE A 334 0.46 9.97 -6.43
C PHE A 334 -0.18 9.05 -7.49
N LEU A 335 0.20 9.27 -8.75
CA LEU A 335 -0.08 8.32 -9.83
C LEU A 335 0.99 7.23 -9.84
N MET A 336 0.53 5.97 -9.87
CA MET A 336 1.38 4.79 -9.92
C MET A 336 1.92 4.58 -11.33
N ASP A 337 3.23 4.72 -11.55
CA ASP A 337 3.86 4.57 -12.87
C ASP A 337 5.03 3.56 -12.84
N PRO A 338 4.92 2.34 -13.39
CA PRO A 338 6.04 1.40 -13.45
C PRO A 338 7.19 1.78 -14.42
N GLY A 339 7.06 2.92 -15.10
CA GLY A 339 8.00 3.48 -16.07
C GLY A 339 7.48 3.50 -17.51
N SER A 340 6.24 3.07 -17.73
CA SER A 340 5.56 3.05 -19.05
C SER A 340 4.36 4.00 -19.12
N GLY A 341 4.14 4.80 -18.08
CA GLY A 341 2.96 5.63 -17.90
C GLY A 341 2.13 5.16 -16.69
N PRO A 342 1.22 6.02 -16.21
CA PRO A 342 0.43 5.74 -15.03
C PRO A 342 -0.53 4.57 -15.27
N ILE A 343 -0.68 3.69 -14.29
CA ILE A 343 -1.57 2.52 -14.32
C ILE A 343 -2.65 2.58 -13.23
N GLY A 344 -2.57 3.56 -12.35
CA GLY A 344 -3.44 3.70 -11.19
C GLY A 344 -3.10 4.92 -10.35
N ALA A 345 -3.81 5.09 -9.26
CA ALA A 345 -3.56 6.10 -8.24
C ALA A 345 -3.45 5.45 -6.87
N SER A 346 -2.59 6.02 -6.02
CA SER A 346 -2.33 5.53 -4.68
C SER A 346 -2.26 6.68 -3.69
N THR A 347 -2.71 6.43 -2.47
CA THR A 347 -2.73 7.41 -1.38
C THR A 347 -2.23 6.75 -0.08
N CYS A 348 -1.67 7.55 0.81
CA CYS A 348 -1.39 7.19 2.19
C CYS A 348 -2.43 7.86 3.09
N SER A 349 -3.16 7.09 3.90
CA SER A 349 -4.18 7.61 4.82
C SER A 349 -3.56 8.59 5.82
N GLY A 350 -2.37 8.27 6.33
CA GLY A 350 -1.61 9.12 7.26
C GLY A 350 -2.06 9.04 8.71
N ARG A 351 -3.15 8.34 9.05
CA ARG A 351 -3.71 8.29 10.41
C ARG A 351 -4.08 6.92 10.96
N HIS A 352 -4.37 5.93 10.12
CA HIS A 352 -4.73 4.60 10.60
C HIS A 352 -4.20 3.48 9.68
N PRO A 353 -3.51 2.47 10.23
CA PRO A 353 -3.33 1.18 9.57
C PRO A 353 -4.52 0.27 9.89
N GLY A 354 -5.06 -0.41 8.89
CA GLY A 354 -5.89 -1.56 9.16
C GLY A 354 -6.65 -2.00 7.94
N VAL A 355 -7.67 -1.25 7.59
CA VAL A 355 -8.74 -1.74 6.73
C VAL A 355 -9.41 -0.61 5.97
N ALA A 356 -9.75 -0.85 4.71
CA ALA A 356 -10.51 0.05 3.87
C ALA A 356 -11.71 -0.66 3.28
N GLN A 357 -12.68 0.09 2.77
CA GLN A 357 -13.82 -0.47 2.05
C GLN A 357 -13.88 0.10 0.64
N ALA A 358 -14.38 -0.70 -0.30
CA ALA A 358 -14.53 -0.27 -1.68
C ALA A 358 -16.01 -0.27 -2.11
N TYR A 359 -16.43 0.78 -2.82
CA TYR A 359 -17.80 0.97 -3.26
C TYR A 359 -17.88 1.46 -4.70
N TRP A 360 -18.80 0.88 -5.45
CA TRP A 360 -19.12 1.32 -6.80
C TRP A 360 -20.28 2.32 -6.78
N GLY A 361 -20.09 3.43 -7.47
CA GLY A 361 -21.15 4.35 -7.85
C GLY A 361 -21.72 3.98 -9.22
N LEU A 362 -23.02 3.76 -9.28
CA LEU A 362 -23.76 3.35 -10.47
C LEU A 362 -24.65 4.47 -10.99
N ASP A 363 -24.76 4.61 -12.31
CA ASP A 363 -25.74 5.50 -12.94
C ASP A 363 -27.16 4.91 -12.99
N GLU A 364 -28.11 5.65 -13.56
CA GLU A 364 -29.52 5.25 -13.70
C GLU A 364 -29.73 3.94 -14.48
N ASP A 365 -28.78 3.57 -15.35
CA ASP A 365 -28.80 2.33 -16.13
C ASP A 365 -28.13 1.16 -15.38
N GLY A 366 -27.66 1.40 -14.15
CA GLY A 366 -26.89 0.45 -13.36
C GLY A 366 -25.44 0.27 -13.84
N ARG A 367 -24.91 1.18 -14.65
CA ARG A 367 -23.52 1.10 -15.14
C ARG A 367 -22.56 1.73 -14.12
N PRO A 368 -21.38 1.14 -13.89
CA PRO A 368 -20.37 1.74 -13.01
C PRO A 368 -19.79 3.01 -13.62
N VAL A 369 -19.83 4.09 -12.84
CA VAL A 369 -19.31 5.41 -13.23
C VAL A 369 -18.21 5.89 -12.29
N GLN A 370 -18.14 5.35 -11.07
CA GLN A 370 -17.10 5.66 -10.09
C GLN A 370 -16.77 4.45 -9.21
N LEU A 371 -15.53 4.35 -8.73
CA LEU A 371 -15.12 3.45 -7.64
C LEU A 371 -14.45 4.29 -6.55
N VAL A 372 -14.87 4.07 -5.30
CA VAL A 372 -14.32 4.74 -4.11
C VAL A 372 -13.64 3.69 -3.24
N LEU A 373 -12.45 4.01 -2.74
CA LEU A 373 -11.75 3.35 -1.66
C LEU A 373 -11.78 4.27 -0.44
N ASP A 374 -12.52 3.86 0.58
CA ASP A 374 -12.76 4.59 1.81
C ASP A 374 -11.91 4.02 2.95
N TYR A 375 -11.14 4.86 3.64
CA TYR A 375 -10.39 4.48 4.85
C TYR A 375 -11.26 4.46 6.11
N GLN A 376 -12.57 4.22 5.94
CA GLN A 376 -13.61 4.25 6.96
C GLN A 376 -13.89 5.63 7.56
N GLU A 377 -13.64 6.69 6.79
CA GLU A 377 -13.83 8.09 7.20
C GLU A 377 -15.06 8.73 6.53
N LEU A 378 -15.71 8.04 5.58
CA LEU A 378 -16.89 8.55 4.86
C LEU A 378 -18.22 8.13 5.50
N TRP A 379 -18.43 8.38 6.79
CA TRP A 379 -19.67 7.99 7.49
C TRP A 379 -20.42 9.21 8.08
N ALA A 380 -21.75 9.17 8.09
CA ALA A 380 -22.57 10.32 8.46
C ALA A 380 -22.45 10.66 9.96
N PRO A 381 -21.96 11.86 10.32
CA PRO A 381 -21.88 12.27 11.73
C PRO A 381 -23.28 12.46 12.32
N ALA A 382 -23.38 12.32 13.65
CA ALA A 382 -24.64 12.54 14.37
C ALA A 382 -25.18 13.98 14.18
N ASP A 383 -24.27 14.95 14.14
CA ASP A 383 -24.56 16.37 13.90
C ASP A 383 -23.71 16.86 12.70
N PRO A 384 -24.21 16.77 11.45
CA PRO A 384 -23.44 17.20 10.28
C PRO A 384 -23.23 18.71 10.28
N PRO A 385 -22.04 19.21 9.90
CA PRO A 385 -21.80 20.63 9.73
C PRO A 385 -22.74 21.20 8.65
N GLU A 386 -23.27 22.41 8.87
CA GLU A 386 -24.11 23.08 7.88
C GLU A 386 -23.35 23.19 6.55
N ALA A 387 -23.97 22.73 5.45
CA ALA A 387 -23.37 22.79 4.13
C ALA A 387 -23.01 24.24 3.79
N THR A 388 -21.71 24.51 3.63
CA THR A 388 -21.27 25.83 3.17
C THR A 388 -21.72 25.99 1.71
N SER A 389 -22.61 26.96 1.49
CA SER A 389 -23.32 27.21 0.23
C SER A 389 -22.46 27.89 -0.82
#